data_AF-A0A1V6S6R0-F1
#
_entry.id   AF-A0A1V6S6R0-F1
#
_cell.length_a   1.000
_cell.length_b   1.000
_cell.length_c   1.000
_cell.angle_alpha   90.00
_cell.angle_beta   90.00
_cell.angle_gamma   90.00
#
_symmetry.space_group_name_H-M   'P 1'
#
loop_
_entity.id
_entity.type
_entity.pdbx_description
1 polymer ?
#
loop_
_entity_poly.entity_id
_entity_poly.type
_entity_poly.pdbx_seq_one_letter_code
_entity_poly.pdbx_strand_id
1 'polypeptide(L)'
;MKRVALLPHASFVHVSDIGPRGETILNYVQSVAQRIQERGDPGYRPQLHFDVYGTIGDAFTDTEIPDFLKKLDKESQIRRLHQIKKILASRRINVKIVADEWCNILDDIQDFADADAVDYVQVKTPDLGSLHNTIDAVMYCVKENIGCCLGGSANETDISARITTQVALATQPQFLLSKPGIGADEGLMILTNEMIRTLALLDNEG
;
A
#
# COMPACT_ATOMS: atom_id res chain seq x y z
N MET A 1 -1.04 -7.47 21.62
CA MET A 1 -0.98 -7.23 20.15
C MET A 1 -0.76 -5.73 19.94
N LYS A 2 0.05 -5.29 18.97
CA LYS A 2 0.37 -3.85 18.79
C LYS A 2 -0.72 -3.02 18.09
N ARG A 3 -1.88 -3.62 17.78
CA ARG A 3 -3.12 -2.98 17.30
C ARG A 3 -2.94 -2.07 16.06
N VAL A 4 -2.14 -2.51 15.08
CA VAL A 4 -1.96 -1.79 13.81
C VAL A 4 -3.28 -1.68 13.03
N ALA A 5 -3.51 -0.57 12.35
CA ALA A 5 -4.75 -0.36 11.59
C ALA A 5 -4.80 -1.17 10.28
N LEU A 6 -3.64 -1.47 9.69
CA LEU A 6 -3.47 -2.17 8.41
C LEU A 6 -2.36 -3.23 8.56
N LEU A 7 -2.61 -4.46 8.09
CA LEU A 7 -1.67 -5.58 8.17
C LEU A 7 -2.02 -6.66 7.12
N PRO A 8 -1.16 -7.64 6.84
CA PRO A 8 0.23 -7.76 7.26
C PRO A 8 1.23 -7.32 6.18
N HIS A 9 0.79 -6.73 5.07
CA HIS A 9 1.54 -6.60 3.82
C HIS A 9 1.81 -7.95 3.13
N ALA A 10 2.29 -8.97 3.85
CA ALA A 10 2.63 -10.34 3.40
C ALA A 10 2.90 -10.50 1.90
N SER A 11 4.15 -10.72 1.54
CA SER A 11 4.60 -10.78 0.15
C SER A 11 4.26 -12.13 -0.51
N PHE A 12 3.44 -12.10 -1.56
CA PHE A 12 3.17 -13.25 -2.45
C PHE A 12 3.93 -13.06 -3.75
N VAL A 13 5.22 -13.42 -3.74
CA VAL A 13 6.18 -13.14 -4.82
C VAL A 13 6.25 -14.25 -5.87
N HIS A 14 5.71 -15.43 -5.56
CA HIS A 14 5.69 -16.58 -6.46
C HIS A 14 4.26 -17.00 -6.78
N VAL A 15 4.03 -17.47 -8.01
CA VAL A 15 2.73 -18.06 -8.43
C VAL A 15 2.31 -19.22 -7.50
N SER A 16 3.28 -19.95 -6.92
CA SER A 16 3.02 -20.98 -5.91
C SER A 16 2.40 -20.44 -4.62
N ASP A 17 2.66 -19.18 -4.28
CA ASP A 17 2.12 -18.51 -3.08
C ASP A 17 0.63 -18.20 -3.26
N ILE A 18 0.21 -17.99 -4.52
CA ILE A 18 -1.21 -17.87 -4.90
C ILE A 18 -1.88 -19.25 -4.88
N GLY A 19 -1.18 -20.26 -5.39
CA GLY A 19 -1.65 -21.64 -5.48
C GLY A 19 -2.66 -21.88 -6.61
N PRO A 20 -3.01 -23.14 -6.88
CA PRO A 20 -3.96 -23.50 -7.92
C PRO A 20 -5.29 -22.76 -7.75
N ARG A 21 -5.67 -21.97 -8.76
CA ARG A 21 -6.90 -21.14 -8.74
C ARG A 21 -7.02 -20.21 -7.52
N GLY A 22 -5.91 -19.84 -6.88
CA GLY A 22 -5.88 -18.93 -5.73
C GLY A 22 -6.17 -19.56 -4.36
N GLU A 23 -6.17 -20.88 -4.24
CA GLU A 23 -6.52 -21.55 -2.98
C GLU A 23 -5.56 -21.25 -1.82
N THR A 24 -4.25 -21.13 -2.10
CA THR A 24 -3.24 -20.89 -1.06
C THR A 24 -3.40 -19.51 -0.44
N ILE A 25 -3.53 -18.47 -1.27
CA ILE A 25 -3.74 -17.10 -0.76
C ILE A 25 -5.06 -16.97 -0.01
N LEU A 26 -6.14 -17.61 -0.48
CA LEU A 26 -7.43 -17.59 0.23
C LEU A 26 -7.33 -18.22 1.62
N ASN A 27 -6.66 -19.36 1.73
CA ASN A 27 -6.41 -20.01 3.02
C ASN A 27 -5.56 -19.13 3.95
N TYR A 28 -4.55 -18.44 3.41
CA TYR A 28 -3.73 -17.51 4.19
C TYR A 28 -4.57 -16.34 4.72
N VAL A 29 -5.36 -15.67 3.86
CA VAL A 29 -6.24 -14.56 4.26
C VAL A 29 -7.21 -15.00 5.36
N GLN A 30 -7.82 -16.18 5.22
CA GLN A 30 -8.71 -16.74 6.25
C GLN A 30 -7.97 -16.99 7.57
N SER A 31 -6.76 -17.54 7.52
CA SER A 31 -5.95 -17.79 8.71
C SER A 31 -5.57 -16.50 9.45
N VAL A 32 -5.24 -15.43 8.71
CA VAL A 32 -4.96 -14.11 9.29
C VAL A 32 -6.21 -13.54 9.95
N ALA A 33 -7.36 -13.58 9.26
CA ALA A 33 -8.62 -13.10 9.80
C ALA A 33 -9.03 -13.86 11.08
N GLN A 34 -8.91 -15.19 11.08
CA GLN A 34 -9.15 -16.03 12.25
C GLN A 34 -8.19 -15.66 13.38
N ARG A 35 -6.90 -15.48 13.09
CA ARG A 35 -5.90 -15.14 14.10
C ARG A 35 -6.17 -13.80 14.77
N ILE A 36 -6.68 -12.82 14.02
CA ILE A 36 -7.13 -11.53 14.57
C ILE A 36 -8.31 -11.73 15.52
N GLN A 37 -9.28 -12.59 15.16
CA GLN A 37 -10.42 -12.88 16.04
C GLN A 37 -10.01 -13.61 17.33
N GLU A 38 -9.04 -14.53 17.25
CA GLU A 38 -8.54 -15.28 18.40
C GLU A 38 -7.68 -14.46 19.37
N ARG A 39 -6.92 -13.48 18.85
CA ARG A 39 -5.85 -12.80 19.61
C ARG A 39 -6.06 -11.29 19.77
N GLY A 40 -6.98 -10.71 19.00
CA GLY A 40 -7.28 -9.28 19.03
C GLY A 40 -8.23 -8.92 20.17
N ASP A 41 -8.08 -7.71 20.70
CA ASP A 41 -8.99 -7.18 21.71
C ASP A 41 -10.41 -7.00 21.14
N PRO A 42 -11.46 -7.01 21.98
CA PRO A 42 -12.81 -6.63 21.56
C PRO A 42 -12.83 -5.29 20.81
N GLY A 43 -13.51 -5.27 19.66
CA GLY A 43 -13.61 -4.07 18.80
C GLY A 43 -12.41 -3.82 17.88
N TYR A 44 -11.32 -4.59 17.97
CA TYR A 44 -10.21 -4.50 17.01
C TYR A 44 -10.63 -5.09 15.66
N ARG A 45 -10.66 -4.23 14.63
CA ARG A 45 -11.10 -4.53 13.25
C ARG A 45 -10.15 -3.86 12.25
N PRO A 46 -8.92 -4.36 12.11
CA PRO A 46 -7.98 -3.78 11.18
C PRO A 46 -8.35 -4.12 9.72
N GLN A 47 -7.85 -3.33 8.79
CA GLN A 47 -7.89 -3.63 7.37
C GLN A 47 -6.80 -4.65 7.01
N LEU A 48 -7.09 -5.48 6.01
CA LEU A 48 -6.13 -6.45 5.48
C LEU A 48 -5.52 -5.94 4.17
N HIS A 49 -4.20 -5.94 4.10
CA HIS A 49 -3.43 -5.51 2.93
C HIS A 49 -2.40 -6.59 2.60
N PHE A 50 -2.41 -7.03 1.33
CA PHE A 50 -1.54 -8.07 0.80
C PHE A 50 -0.91 -7.57 -0.50
N ASP A 51 0.39 -7.73 -0.62
CA ASP A 51 1.16 -7.43 -1.82
C ASP A 51 1.38 -8.71 -2.61
N VAL A 52 0.92 -8.70 -3.87
CA VAL A 52 0.90 -9.88 -4.74
C VAL A 52 1.89 -9.79 -5.88
N TYR A 53 2.66 -8.71 -6.04
CA TYR A 53 3.75 -8.63 -7.04
C TYR A 53 3.33 -9.03 -8.47
N GLY A 54 2.08 -8.76 -8.85
CA GLY A 54 1.51 -9.20 -10.14
C GLY A 54 1.21 -10.70 -10.27
N THR A 55 1.55 -11.55 -9.30
CA THR A 55 1.41 -13.01 -9.38
C THR A 55 -0.03 -13.52 -9.53
N ILE A 56 -1.04 -12.74 -9.13
CA ILE A 56 -2.44 -13.02 -9.47
C ILE A 56 -2.66 -12.94 -10.98
N GLY A 57 -2.06 -11.96 -11.67
CA GLY A 57 -2.12 -11.87 -13.13
C GLY A 57 -1.50 -13.10 -13.79
N ASP A 58 -0.37 -13.56 -13.26
CA ASP A 58 0.34 -14.74 -13.78
C ASP A 58 -0.42 -16.04 -13.53
N ALA A 59 -1.07 -16.18 -12.37
CA ALA A 59 -1.79 -17.39 -11.98
C ALA A 59 -3.10 -17.61 -12.75
N PHE A 60 -3.72 -16.55 -13.28
CA PHE A 60 -5.07 -16.59 -13.86
C PHE A 60 -5.12 -16.17 -15.34
N THR A 61 -3.99 -16.06 -16.04
CA THR A 61 -3.95 -15.77 -17.48
C THR A 61 -3.41 -16.94 -18.31
N ASP A 62 -4.18 -17.32 -19.33
CA ASP A 62 -3.70 -18.10 -20.46
C ASP A 62 -3.18 -17.13 -21.53
N THR A 63 -1.88 -17.14 -21.87
CA THR A 63 -1.30 -16.89 -23.22
C THR A 63 0.19 -16.57 -23.20
N GLU A 64 0.86 -17.06 -24.25
CA GLU A 64 2.29 -17.19 -24.48
C GLU A 64 3.13 -15.90 -24.32
N ILE A 65 4.43 -16.12 -24.08
CA ILE A 65 5.51 -15.15 -23.87
C ILE A 65 5.46 -13.88 -24.75
N PRO A 66 5.10 -13.90 -26.04
CA PRO A 66 5.04 -12.69 -26.88
C PRO A 66 3.93 -11.69 -26.47
N ASP A 67 2.77 -12.16 -26.03
CA ASP A 67 1.69 -11.30 -25.53
C ASP A 67 1.98 -10.82 -24.11
N PHE A 68 2.77 -11.56 -23.32
CA PHE A 68 3.32 -11.11 -22.04
C PHE A 68 4.28 -9.93 -22.23
N LEU A 69 5.21 -10.00 -23.19
CA LEU A 69 6.16 -8.91 -23.44
C LEU A 69 5.49 -7.62 -23.93
N LYS A 70 4.33 -7.70 -24.62
CA LYS A 70 3.49 -6.53 -24.96
C LYS A 70 2.70 -5.95 -23.79
N LYS A 71 2.59 -6.67 -22.66
CA LYS A 71 1.89 -6.19 -21.44
C LYS A 71 2.83 -5.44 -20.48
N LEU A 72 4.12 -5.34 -20.80
CA LEU A 72 5.16 -4.70 -19.98
C LEU A 72 5.27 -3.19 -20.24
N ASP A 73 4.15 -2.48 -20.24
CA ASP A 73 4.16 -1.01 -20.27
C ASP A 73 3.17 -0.42 -19.26
N LYS A 74 3.48 0.79 -18.80
CA LYS A 74 2.68 1.54 -17.83
C LYS A 74 1.22 1.70 -18.29
N GLU A 75 1.00 2.00 -19.56
CA GLU A 75 -0.35 2.20 -20.09
C GLU A 75 -1.21 0.93 -20.02
N SER A 76 -0.61 -0.22 -20.33
CA SER A 76 -1.28 -1.52 -20.25
C SER A 76 -1.61 -1.88 -18.81
N GLN A 77 -0.71 -1.56 -17.87
CA GLN A 77 -0.97 -1.73 -16.44
C GLN A 77 -2.16 -0.87 -15.99
N ILE A 78 -2.15 0.42 -16.32
CA ILE A 78 -3.23 1.36 -16.03
C ILE A 78 -4.57 0.86 -16.59
N ARG A 79 -4.61 0.48 -17.88
CA ARG A 79 -5.82 -0.06 -18.51
C ARG A 79 -6.34 -1.31 -17.82
N ARG A 80 -5.46 -2.24 -17.44
CA ARG A 80 -5.83 -3.50 -16.77
C ARG A 80 -6.38 -3.25 -15.37
N LEU A 81 -5.71 -2.43 -14.57
CA LEU A 81 -6.17 -2.11 -13.21
C LEU A 81 -7.50 -1.36 -13.24
N HIS A 82 -7.68 -0.42 -14.17
CA HIS A 82 -8.98 0.25 -14.38
C HIS A 82 -10.10 -0.76 -14.71
N GLN A 83 -9.84 -1.72 -15.60
CA GLN A 83 -10.80 -2.77 -15.93
C GLN A 83 -11.14 -3.63 -14.70
N ILE A 84 -10.14 -4.04 -13.92
CA ILE A 84 -10.34 -4.82 -12.70
C ILE A 84 -11.16 -4.01 -11.69
N LYS A 85 -10.80 -2.75 -11.43
CA LYS A 85 -11.52 -1.84 -10.52
C LYS A 85 -12.99 -1.72 -10.93
N LYS A 86 -13.27 -1.52 -12.22
CA LYS A 86 -14.64 -1.48 -12.77
C LYS A 86 -15.41 -2.79 -12.55
N ILE A 87 -14.77 -3.93 -12.77
CA ILE A 87 -15.40 -5.25 -12.55
C ILE A 87 -15.73 -5.42 -11.06
N LEU A 88 -14.80 -5.12 -10.15
CA LEU A 88 -15.02 -5.17 -8.70
C LEU A 88 -16.21 -4.29 -8.29
N ALA A 89 -16.25 -3.05 -8.77
CA ALA A 89 -17.35 -2.11 -8.50
C ALA A 89 -18.69 -2.63 -9.04
N SER A 90 -18.74 -3.09 -10.30
CA SER A 90 -19.96 -3.62 -10.93
C SER A 90 -20.54 -4.83 -10.21
N ARG A 91 -19.66 -5.65 -9.61
CA ARG A 91 -20.02 -6.84 -8.82
C ARG A 91 -20.18 -6.57 -7.33
N ARG A 92 -20.01 -5.31 -6.89
CA ARG A 92 -20.05 -4.87 -5.49
C ARG A 92 -19.09 -5.66 -4.59
N ILE A 93 -17.93 -6.01 -5.12
CA ILE A 93 -16.86 -6.69 -4.38
C ILE A 93 -16.06 -5.61 -3.65
N ASN A 94 -16.08 -5.64 -2.31
CA ASN A 94 -15.39 -4.67 -1.46
C ASN A 94 -13.90 -5.01 -1.29
N VAL A 95 -13.17 -4.99 -2.41
CA VAL A 95 -11.71 -5.14 -2.46
C VAL A 95 -11.15 -3.88 -3.12
N LYS A 96 -10.03 -3.39 -2.57
CA LYS A 96 -9.36 -2.17 -3.02
C LYS A 96 -8.04 -2.49 -3.68
N ILE A 97 -7.68 -1.72 -4.69
CA ILE A 97 -6.44 -1.91 -5.47
C ILE A 97 -5.44 -0.80 -5.10
N VAL A 98 -4.19 -1.19 -4.85
CA VAL A 98 -3.06 -0.29 -4.64
C VAL A 98 -2.14 -0.38 -5.86
N ALA A 99 -1.76 0.76 -6.45
CA ALA A 99 -0.70 0.80 -7.46
C ALA A 99 0.68 0.88 -6.80
N ASP A 100 1.59 0.00 -7.23
CA ASP A 100 3.02 0.03 -6.91
C ASP A 100 3.84 -0.07 -8.21
N GLU A 101 3.73 -1.17 -8.95
CA GLU A 101 4.49 -1.35 -10.19
C GLU A 101 4.09 -0.32 -11.24
N TRP A 102 5.11 0.22 -11.94
CA TRP A 102 4.98 1.30 -12.92
C TRP A 102 4.46 2.64 -12.38
N CYS A 103 4.33 2.78 -11.06
CA CYS A 103 3.92 4.01 -10.37
C CYS A 103 5.04 4.48 -9.43
N ASN A 104 6.03 5.23 -9.94
CA ASN A 104 7.23 5.57 -9.18
C ASN A 104 7.37 7.07 -8.89
N ILE A 105 7.12 7.90 -9.90
CA ILE A 105 7.25 9.37 -9.79
C ILE A 105 5.89 10.06 -9.76
N LEU A 106 5.87 11.36 -9.49
CA LEU A 106 4.63 12.15 -9.46
C LEU A 106 3.84 12.02 -10.77
N ASP A 107 4.50 12.10 -11.92
CA ASP A 107 3.83 11.96 -13.22
C ASP A 107 3.14 10.59 -13.37
N ASP A 108 3.73 9.51 -12.83
CA ASP A 108 3.08 8.21 -12.85
C ASP A 108 1.86 8.19 -11.90
N ILE A 109 1.97 8.78 -10.72
CA ILE A 109 0.84 8.91 -9.79
C ILE A 109 -0.33 9.64 -10.47
N GLN A 110 -0.03 10.70 -11.21
CA GLN A 110 -1.02 11.45 -12.00
C GLN A 110 -1.67 10.55 -13.05
N ASP A 111 -0.88 9.83 -13.84
CA ASP A 111 -1.40 8.94 -14.88
C ASP A 111 -2.35 7.86 -14.33
N PHE A 112 -2.04 7.25 -13.18
CA PHE A 112 -2.90 6.25 -12.54
C PHE A 112 -4.16 6.86 -11.93
N ALA A 113 -4.06 8.06 -11.36
CA ALA A 113 -5.18 8.78 -10.78
C ALA A 113 -6.18 9.25 -11.84
N ASP A 114 -5.68 9.91 -12.89
CA ASP A 114 -6.48 10.48 -13.97
C ASP A 114 -7.24 9.40 -14.76
N ALA A 115 -6.65 8.21 -14.85
CA ALA A 115 -7.29 7.05 -15.48
C ALA A 115 -8.30 6.33 -14.57
N ASP A 116 -8.47 6.75 -13.31
CA ASP A 116 -9.27 6.06 -12.30
C ASP A 116 -8.90 4.57 -12.21
N ALA A 117 -7.60 4.27 -12.23
CA ALA A 117 -7.12 2.89 -12.40
C ALA A 117 -7.12 2.10 -11.09
N VAL A 118 -6.93 2.77 -9.96
CA VAL A 118 -6.73 2.15 -8.63
C VAL A 118 -7.46 2.93 -7.54
N ASP A 119 -7.63 2.34 -6.36
CA ASP A 119 -8.20 3.02 -5.20
C ASP A 119 -7.12 3.77 -4.40
N TYR A 120 -5.90 3.23 -4.39
CA TYR A 120 -4.75 3.78 -3.70
C TYR A 120 -3.50 3.78 -4.58
N VAL A 121 -2.58 4.73 -4.33
CA VAL A 121 -1.21 4.71 -4.86
C VAL A 121 -0.20 4.60 -3.72
N GLN A 122 0.95 4.00 -4.00
CA GLN A 122 2.08 3.98 -3.07
C GLN A 122 3.07 5.09 -3.40
N VAL A 123 3.21 6.06 -2.50
CA VAL A 123 4.21 7.12 -2.60
C VAL A 123 5.54 6.59 -2.06
N LYS A 124 6.49 6.29 -2.96
CA LYS A 124 7.77 5.66 -2.62
C LYS A 124 8.80 6.71 -2.20
N THR A 125 8.80 7.05 -0.92
CA THR A 125 9.56 8.20 -0.40
C THR A 125 11.05 8.22 -0.80
N PRO A 126 11.82 7.11 -0.77
CA PRO A 126 13.23 7.15 -1.15
C PRO A 126 13.44 7.36 -2.66
N ASP A 127 12.51 6.89 -3.48
CA ASP A 127 12.60 6.92 -4.94
C ASP A 127 12.27 8.31 -5.51
N LEU A 128 11.43 9.07 -4.80
CA LEU A 128 11.13 10.48 -5.13
C LEU A 128 12.29 11.43 -4.80
N GLY A 129 13.36 10.94 -4.16
CA GLY A 129 14.55 11.69 -3.81
C GLY A 129 14.28 12.73 -2.71
N SER A 130 14.03 13.98 -3.08
CA SER A 130 13.85 15.05 -2.10
C SER A 130 12.49 14.99 -1.40
N LEU A 131 12.45 15.36 -0.12
CA LEU A 131 11.24 15.28 0.69
C LEU A 131 10.07 16.14 0.16
N HIS A 132 10.35 17.27 -0.50
CA HIS A 132 9.29 18.09 -1.08
C HIS A 132 8.53 17.36 -2.20
N ASN A 133 9.20 16.52 -3.00
CA ASN A 133 8.53 15.69 -4.01
C ASN A 133 7.54 14.71 -3.37
N THR A 134 7.88 14.19 -2.19
CA THR A 134 6.98 13.35 -1.39
C THR A 134 5.76 14.14 -0.90
N ILE A 135 5.99 15.37 -0.40
CA ILE A 135 4.90 16.27 0.03
C ILE A 135 3.98 16.58 -1.16
N ASP A 136 4.54 16.98 -2.30
CA ASP A 136 3.78 17.31 -3.51
C ASP A 136 2.96 16.12 -4.01
N ALA A 137 3.52 14.90 -3.96
CA ALA A 137 2.81 13.68 -4.32
C ALA A 137 1.63 13.36 -3.40
N VAL A 138 1.81 13.47 -2.07
CA VAL A 138 0.70 13.26 -1.13
C VAL A 138 -0.37 14.35 -1.29
N MET A 139 0.04 15.61 -1.42
CA MET A 139 -0.88 16.73 -1.59
C MET A 139 -1.67 16.63 -2.90
N TYR A 140 -1.05 16.13 -3.97
CA TYR A 140 -1.74 15.79 -5.21
C TYR A 140 -2.83 14.74 -4.95
N CYS A 141 -2.49 13.65 -4.26
CA CYS A 141 -3.44 12.57 -3.98
C CYS A 141 -4.64 13.07 -3.17
N VAL A 142 -4.39 13.89 -2.14
CA VAL A 142 -5.44 14.53 -1.33
C VAL A 142 -6.33 15.44 -2.19
N LYS A 143 -5.73 16.27 -3.06
CA LYS A 143 -6.45 17.21 -3.93
C LYS A 143 -7.35 16.49 -4.93
N GLU A 144 -6.86 15.41 -5.54
CA GLU A 144 -7.60 14.62 -6.53
C GLU A 144 -8.45 13.50 -5.91
N ASN A 145 -8.50 13.43 -4.57
CA ASN A 145 -9.29 12.46 -3.81
C ASN A 145 -8.97 10.99 -4.19
N ILE A 146 -7.69 10.72 -4.47
CA ILE A 146 -7.16 9.36 -4.59
C ILE A 146 -6.48 8.99 -3.29
N GLY A 147 -6.74 7.77 -2.79
CA GLY A 147 -6.11 7.31 -1.57
C GLY A 147 -4.59 7.17 -1.79
N CYS A 148 -3.79 7.45 -0.76
CA CYS A 148 -2.35 7.24 -0.85
C CYS A 148 -1.77 6.58 0.40
N CYS A 149 -0.87 5.64 0.16
CA CYS A 149 0.06 5.14 1.15
C CYS A 149 1.30 6.04 1.11
N LEU A 150 1.64 6.69 2.21
CA LEU A 150 2.98 7.26 2.35
C LEU A 150 3.94 6.11 2.69
N GLY A 151 4.63 5.63 1.67
CA GLY A 151 5.44 4.42 1.72
C GLY A 151 6.84 4.65 2.27
N GLY A 152 7.75 3.77 1.87
CA GLY A 152 9.15 3.79 2.28
C GLY A 152 9.85 2.46 2.04
N SER A 153 11.00 2.28 2.67
CA SER A 153 11.73 1.02 2.61
C SER A 153 12.16 0.55 4.00
N ALA A 154 12.19 -0.76 4.18
CA ALA A 154 12.81 -1.39 5.35
C ALA A 154 14.31 -1.09 5.44
N ASN A 155 14.95 -0.65 4.35
CA ASN A 155 16.36 -0.31 4.28
C ASN A 155 16.65 1.19 4.48
N GLU A 156 15.67 1.95 4.97
CA GLU A 156 15.85 3.33 5.40
C GLU A 156 16.44 3.43 6.82
N THR A 157 16.36 4.61 7.45
CA THR A 157 16.81 4.83 8.84
C THR A 157 15.66 5.31 9.72
N ASP A 158 15.89 5.29 11.04
CA ASP A 158 14.97 5.84 12.03
C ASP A 158 14.78 7.35 11.82
N ILE A 159 15.82 8.07 11.41
CA ILE A 159 15.75 9.51 11.13
C ILE A 159 14.82 9.78 9.94
N SER A 160 14.98 9.08 8.81
CA SER A 160 14.11 9.32 7.65
C SER A 160 12.67 8.90 7.95
N ALA A 161 12.47 7.80 8.69
CA ALA A 161 11.15 7.38 9.15
C ALA A 161 10.46 8.46 9.98
N ARG A 162 11.13 9.03 10.98
CA ARG A 162 10.58 10.13 11.82
C ARG A 162 10.23 11.36 10.99
N ILE A 163 11.09 11.77 10.07
CA ILE A 163 10.83 12.90 9.17
C ILE A 163 9.59 12.62 8.31
N THR A 164 9.48 11.41 7.73
CA THR A 164 8.28 11.05 6.94
C THR A 164 7.02 10.94 7.78
N THR A 165 7.10 10.60 9.08
CA THR A 165 5.95 10.69 10.00
C THR A 165 5.46 12.13 10.16
N GLN A 166 6.37 13.09 10.30
CA GLN A 166 5.98 14.49 10.42
C GLN A 166 5.34 15.01 9.13
N VAL A 167 5.88 14.60 7.97
CA VAL A 167 5.22 14.84 6.67
C VAL A 167 3.83 14.23 6.64
N ALA A 168 3.65 12.99 7.11
CA ALA A 168 2.35 12.33 7.17
C ALA A 168 1.36 13.13 8.03
N LEU A 169 1.78 13.60 9.21
CA LEU A 169 0.95 14.43 10.08
C LEU A 169 0.53 15.75 9.43
N ALA A 170 1.42 16.36 8.64
CA ALA A 170 1.12 17.61 7.94
C ALA A 170 0.23 17.42 6.70
N THR A 171 0.40 16.32 5.97
CA THR A 171 -0.19 16.10 4.64
C THR A 171 -1.36 15.11 4.63
N GLN A 172 -1.58 14.38 5.73
CA GLN A 172 -2.73 13.49 5.95
C GLN A 172 -2.94 12.42 4.85
N PRO A 173 -1.93 11.58 4.53
CA PRO A 173 -2.11 10.42 3.66
C PRO A 173 -3.05 9.39 4.32
N GLN A 174 -3.60 8.45 3.54
CA GLN A 174 -4.56 7.48 4.07
C GLN A 174 -3.93 6.52 5.09
N PHE A 175 -2.69 6.09 4.83
CA PHE A 175 -1.91 5.28 5.75
C PHE A 175 -0.41 5.42 5.51
N LEU A 176 0.39 4.98 6.49
CA LEU A 176 1.85 5.08 6.50
C LEU A 176 2.45 3.67 6.59
N LEU A 177 3.50 3.38 5.83
CA LEU A 177 4.24 2.12 5.93
C LEU A 177 5.06 2.09 7.23
N SER A 178 4.97 0.99 8.00
CA SER A 178 5.86 0.76 9.13
C SER A 178 7.31 0.54 8.68
N LYS A 179 8.25 1.37 9.15
CA LYS A 179 9.65 1.37 8.69
C LYS A 179 10.59 2.07 9.70
N PRO A 180 11.92 1.89 9.59
CA PRO A 180 12.62 0.89 8.76
C PRO A 180 12.64 -0.49 9.44
N GLY A 181 13.40 -1.42 8.87
CA GLY A 181 13.62 -2.76 9.38
C GLY A 181 12.49 -3.75 9.06
N ILE A 182 12.80 -5.04 9.21
CA ILE A 182 11.85 -6.16 9.01
C ILE A 182 11.43 -6.82 10.33
N GLY A 183 11.85 -6.27 11.47
CA GLY A 183 11.47 -6.78 12.80
C GLY A 183 10.01 -6.49 13.17
N ALA A 184 9.31 -5.66 12.38
CA ALA A 184 7.96 -5.10 12.61
C ALA A 184 7.85 -4.21 13.85
N ASP A 185 8.47 -4.63 14.95
CA ASP A 185 8.35 -4.02 16.26
C ASP A 185 8.98 -2.62 16.33
N GLU A 186 10.16 -2.47 15.76
CA GLU A 186 10.98 -1.27 15.79
C GLU A 186 10.40 -0.19 14.88
N GLY A 187 10.05 -0.54 13.63
CA GLY A 187 9.45 0.42 12.69
C GLY A 187 8.13 0.98 13.20
N LEU A 188 7.26 0.13 13.76
CA LEU A 188 6.02 0.60 14.36
C LEU A 188 6.26 1.49 15.58
N MET A 189 7.22 1.12 16.44
CA MET A 189 7.60 1.92 17.61
C MET A 189 8.10 3.31 17.19
N ILE A 190 9.00 3.39 16.20
CA ILE A 190 9.58 4.64 15.74
C ILE A 190 8.49 5.59 15.26
N LEU A 191 7.64 5.15 14.32
CA LEU A 191 6.63 6.00 13.70
C LEU A 191 5.54 6.40 14.69
N THR A 192 4.99 5.44 15.44
CA THR A 192 3.89 5.70 16.38
C THR A 192 4.34 6.64 17.50
N ASN A 193 5.53 6.42 18.05
CA ASN A 193 6.04 7.28 19.10
C ASN A 193 6.35 8.69 18.60
N GLU A 194 6.86 8.83 17.37
CA GLU A 194 7.05 10.16 16.75
C GLU A 194 5.72 10.87 16.53
N MET A 195 4.70 10.14 16.07
CA MET A 195 3.37 10.68 15.83
C MET A 195 2.76 11.21 17.13
N ILE A 196 2.76 10.40 18.19
CA ILE A 196 2.21 10.77 19.50
C ILE A 196 2.95 11.98 20.10
N ARG A 197 4.29 11.98 20.04
CA ARG A 197 5.07 13.13 20.54
C ARG A 197 4.75 14.42 19.79
N THR A 198 4.67 14.35 18.47
CA THR A 198 4.40 15.52 17.63
C THR A 198 3.01 16.09 17.91
N LEU A 199 1.99 15.22 17.99
CA LEU A 199 0.63 15.64 18.35
C LEU A 199 0.58 16.29 19.73
N ALA A 200 1.25 15.72 20.73
CA ALA A 200 1.32 16.31 22.07
C ALA A 200 1.99 17.69 22.09
N LEU A 201 2.95 17.96 21.19
CA LEU A 201 3.55 19.30 21.06
C LEU A 201 2.56 20.29 20.42
N LEU A 202 1.85 19.88 19.37
CA LEU A 202 0.84 20.72 18.71
C LEU A 202 -0.31 21.08 19.66
N ASP A 203 -0.75 20.14 20.50
CA ASP A 203 -1.81 20.37 21.48
C ASP A 203 -1.41 21.38 22.58
N ASN A 204 -0.11 21.58 22.82
CA ASN A 204 0.40 22.56 23.78
C ASN A 204 0.63 23.96 23.18
N GLU A 205 0.63 24.08 21.85
CA GLU A 205 0.83 25.33 21.12
C GLU A 205 -0.50 25.99 20.69
N GLY A 206 -1.62 25.27 20.78
CA GLY A 206 -2.99 25.77 20.50
C GLY A 206 -3.71 26.25 21.76
#